data_AF-A0A259P255-F1
#
_entry.id   AF-A0A259P255-F1
#
_cell.length_a   1.000
_cell.length_b   1.000
_cell.length_c   1.000
_cell.angle_alpha   90.00
_cell.angle_beta   90.00
_cell.angle_gamma   90.00
#
_symmetry.space_group_name_H-M   'P 1'
#
loop_
_entity.id
_entity.type
_entity.pdbx_description
1 polymer ?
#
loop_
_entity_poly.entity_id
_entity_poly.type
_entity_poly.pdbx_seq_one_letter_code
_entity_poly.pdbx_strand_id
1 'polypeptide(L)'
;VARMVRLLLAGAKPQEILALTFTRKAAQEMRDRLYGLLEQFSQMTDEQLVHELSIRGLDGAQAQKLLPQARALYLTVLMSPQSIVIDTFHGWFGRLLGAAPISAEVQPGFNLREDAKRLQEECMQDWWGDLSADLKKHYDVLLKEFGAFETDKFLMGNYSLFKQRGAWTFFLTSCKAKGISPVDALAQCLPNLSLPNPLEVFWRCPGTKEDLQVMFDCFSNGTPTQKRDSPFIQTVINHHDVGGSVMEIADQWQSYFLTKAMAPLKDIATMSAPMQKYLAATGDDPAQITSIRNAWVDAYEAWFLWKNDQDAYAMNAAWFAMSEAMLGHMQKAKESMRVRDFDDLEIGVSQLMANPDNAAYLQARLDAKYNHILIDEFQDTNPLQWQILRAWLEGYGQDGSRPSVFIVGDPKQSIYRFRRADPRLFTSAKQFLESTMQAQYLEKNTTRRNADAI
;
A
#
# COMPACT_ATOMS: atom_id res chain seq x y z
N VAL A 1 22.47 2.79 -23.59
CA VAL A 1 22.90 2.53 -24.99
C VAL A 1 24.30 1.94 -25.11
N ALA A 2 25.38 2.61 -24.63
CA ALA A 2 26.75 2.11 -24.79
C ALA A 2 26.96 0.65 -24.34
N ARG A 3 26.36 0.24 -23.21
CA ARG A 3 26.38 -1.15 -22.75
C ARG A 3 25.71 -2.13 -23.70
N MET A 4 24.55 -1.78 -24.29
CA MET A 4 23.90 -2.62 -25.28
C MET A 4 24.80 -2.85 -26.50
N VAL A 5 25.47 -1.80 -26.97
CA VAL A 5 26.46 -1.91 -28.06
C VAL A 5 27.62 -2.82 -27.66
N ARG A 6 28.16 -2.68 -26.45
CA ARG A 6 29.24 -3.56 -25.96
C ARG A 6 28.80 -5.03 -25.86
N LEU A 7 27.57 -5.30 -25.44
CA LEU A 7 27.00 -6.65 -25.41
C LEU A 7 26.86 -7.24 -26.81
N LEU A 8 26.32 -6.48 -27.76
CA LEU A 8 26.23 -6.90 -29.16
C LEU A 8 27.61 -7.20 -29.77
N LEU A 9 28.60 -6.34 -29.51
CA LEU A 9 29.99 -6.57 -29.95
C LEU A 9 30.63 -7.79 -29.28
N ALA A 10 30.21 -8.14 -28.07
CA ALA A 10 30.64 -9.34 -27.38
C ALA A 10 29.93 -10.62 -27.89
N GLY A 11 29.01 -10.49 -28.84
CA GLY A 11 28.29 -11.61 -29.47
C GLY A 11 26.91 -11.91 -28.88
N ALA A 12 26.40 -11.08 -27.97
CA ALA A 12 25.02 -11.22 -27.48
C ALA A 12 24.03 -11.04 -28.64
N LYS A 13 23.03 -11.91 -28.72
CA LYS A 13 21.97 -11.77 -29.74
C LYS A 13 21.03 -10.63 -29.34
N PRO A 14 20.43 -9.90 -30.30
CA PRO A 14 19.49 -8.82 -30.00
C PRO A 14 18.39 -9.20 -29.00
N GLN A 15 17.76 -10.36 -29.17
CA GLN A 15 16.70 -10.85 -28.28
C GLN A 15 17.15 -11.17 -26.85
N GLU A 16 18.46 -11.41 -26.63
CA GLU A 16 19.04 -11.75 -25.33
C GLU A 16 19.17 -10.53 -24.40
N ILE A 17 18.92 -9.33 -24.93
CA ILE A 17 19.06 -8.06 -24.21
C ILE A 17 17.68 -7.51 -23.85
N LEU A 18 17.41 -7.41 -22.54
CA LEU A 18 16.27 -6.71 -21.95
C LEU A 18 16.74 -5.38 -21.35
N ALA A 19 16.21 -4.28 -21.85
CA ALA A 19 16.42 -2.94 -21.30
C ALA A 19 15.09 -2.36 -20.79
N LEU A 20 15.00 -2.12 -19.48
CA LEU A 20 13.83 -1.56 -18.81
C LEU A 20 14.10 -0.12 -18.36
N THR A 21 13.09 0.74 -18.48
CA THR A 21 13.09 2.11 -17.96
C THR A 21 11.69 2.49 -17.42
N PHE A 22 11.56 3.66 -16.82
CA PHE A 22 10.31 4.07 -16.20
C PHE A 22 9.27 4.61 -17.20
N THR A 23 9.68 5.32 -18.25
CA THR A 23 8.76 6.01 -19.18
C THR A 23 8.85 5.51 -20.62
N ARG A 24 7.72 5.55 -21.33
CA ARG A 24 7.68 5.22 -22.77
C ARG A 24 8.57 6.16 -23.59
N LYS A 25 8.66 7.42 -23.20
CA LYS A 25 9.55 8.41 -23.82
C LYS A 25 11.02 8.00 -23.66
N ALA A 26 11.46 7.64 -22.45
CA ALA A 26 12.82 7.16 -22.21
C ALA A 26 13.11 5.87 -22.99
N ALA A 27 12.14 4.95 -23.08
CA ALA A 27 12.28 3.73 -23.86
C ALA A 27 12.45 4.02 -25.36
N GLN A 28 11.65 4.94 -25.91
CA GLN A 28 11.76 5.39 -27.30
C GLN A 28 13.10 6.10 -27.55
N GLU A 29 13.49 7.04 -26.68
CA GLU A 29 14.77 7.76 -26.80
C GLU A 29 15.96 6.80 -26.71
N MET A 30 15.92 5.79 -25.84
CA MET A 30 16.95 4.77 -25.75
C MET A 30 17.04 3.94 -27.04
N ARG A 31 15.90 3.64 -27.67
CA ARG A 31 15.80 2.94 -28.95
C ARG A 31 16.39 3.78 -30.08
N ASP A 32 15.95 5.02 -30.22
CA ASP A 32 16.40 5.92 -31.29
C ASP A 32 17.92 6.16 -31.19
N ARG A 33 18.43 6.39 -29.97
CA ARG A 33 19.88 6.53 -29.73
C ARG A 33 20.67 5.26 -30.06
N LEU A 34 20.10 4.07 -29.84
CA LEU A 34 20.76 2.82 -30.19
C LEU A 34 20.84 2.65 -31.72
N TYR A 35 19.70 2.72 -32.40
CA TYR A 35 19.66 2.50 -33.86
C TYR A 35 20.42 3.59 -34.61
N GLY A 36 20.26 4.86 -34.24
CA GLY A 36 21.02 5.95 -34.85
C GLY A 36 22.52 5.80 -34.66
N LEU A 37 22.96 5.28 -33.51
CA LEU A 37 24.39 5.01 -33.28
C LEU A 37 24.90 3.83 -34.13
N LEU A 38 24.12 2.75 -34.24
CA LEU A 38 24.49 1.60 -35.07
C LEU A 38 24.54 1.98 -36.56
N GLU A 39 23.60 2.80 -37.02
CA GLU A 39 23.61 3.34 -38.37
C GLU A 39 24.86 4.19 -38.63
N GLN A 40 25.21 5.10 -37.70
CA GLN A 40 26.44 5.89 -37.78
C GLN A 40 27.69 5.01 -37.87
N PHE A 41 27.79 3.93 -37.08
CA PHE A 41 28.92 2.99 -37.15
C PHE A 41 29.10 2.37 -38.53
N SER A 42 28.01 2.13 -39.27
CA SER A 42 28.09 1.59 -40.62
C SER A 42 28.69 2.58 -41.63
N GLN A 43 28.66 3.88 -41.35
CA GLN A 43 29.05 4.97 -42.27
C GLN A 43 30.38 5.65 -41.90
N MET A 44 30.84 5.54 -40.65
CA MET A 44 32.08 6.17 -40.16
C MET A 44 33.34 5.65 -40.86
N THR A 45 34.43 6.44 -40.87
CA THR A 45 35.76 5.91 -41.24
C THR A 45 36.32 4.99 -40.15
N ASP A 46 37.37 4.23 -40.42
CA ASP A 46 37.97 3.31 -39.43
C ASP A 46 38.49 4.09 -38.22
N GLU A 47 39.14 5.25 -38.43
CA GLU A 47 39.66 6.09 -37.35
C GLU A 47 38.53 6.63 -36.46
N GLN A 48 37.44 7.09 -37.08
CA GLN A 48 36.25 7.58 -36.36
C GLN A 48 35.60 6.45 -35.55
N LEU A 49 35.46 5.27 -36.15
CA LEU A 49 34.82 4.15 -35.47
C LEU A 49 35.69 3.63 -34.32
N VAL A 50 37.01 3.53 -34.48
CA VAL A 50 37.92 3.19 -33.37
C VAL A 50 37.81 4.20 -32.24
N HIS A 51 37.74 5.49 -32.55
CA HIS A 51 37.56 6.53 -31.53
C HIS A 51 36.24 6.35 -30.76
N GLU A 52 35.12 6.16 -31.48
CA GLU A 52 33.81 5.94 -30.86
C GLU A 52 33.76 4.65 -30.01
N LEU A 53 34.37 3.57 -30.48
CA LEU A 53 34.50 2.33 -29.72
C LEU A 53 35.34 2.52 -28.45
N SER A 54 36.41 3.32 -28.55
CA SER A 54 37.29 3.62 -27.42
C SER A 54 36.60 4.43 -26.32
N ILE A 55 35.79 5.43 -26.68
CA ILE A 55 34.96 6.20 -25.72
C ILE A 55 33.98 5.28 -24.97
N ARG A 56 33.58 4.15 -25.59
CA ARG A 56 32.69 3.13 -25.01
C ARG A 56 33.44 2.04 -24.23
N GLY A 57 34.71 2.26 -23.93
CA GLY A 57 35.50 1.40 -23.04
C GLY A 57 36.05 0.15 -23.71
N LEU A 58 36.36 0.23 -25.01
CA LEU A 58 37.27 -0.70 -25.68
C LEU A 58 38.68 -0.11 -25.67
N ASP A 59 39.69 -0.94 -25.46
CA ASP A 59 41.06 -0.50 -25.74
C ASP A 59 41.30 -0.42 -27.26
N GLY A 60 42.34 0.30 -27.68
CA GLY A 60 42.60 0.54 -29.11
C GLY A 60 42.82 -0.73 -29.93
N ALA A 61 43.44 -1.77 -29.34
CA ALA A 61 43.69 -3.04 -30.02
C ALA A 61 42.40 -3.84 -30.20
N GLN A 62 41.55 -3.91 -29.17
CA GLN A 62 40.22 -4.52 -29.23
C GLN A 62 39.32 -3.77 -30.20
N ALA A 63 39.32 -2.44 -30.16
CA ALA A 63 38.53 -1.60 -31.07
C ALA A 63 38.89 -1.89 -32.53
N GLN A 64 40.19 -1.94 -32.88
CA GLN A 64 40.65 -2.28 -34.22
C GLN A 64 40.20 -3.69 -34.64
N LYS A 65 40.31 -4.67 -33.74
CA LYS A 65 39.89 -6.06 -33.99
C LYS A 65 38.39 -6.19 -34.26
N LEU A 66 37.57 -5.39 -33.58
CA LEU A 66 36.12 -5.45 -33.67
C LEU A 66 35.53 -4.57 -34.79
N LEU A 67 36.34 -3.80 -35.53
CA LEU A 67 35.87 -2.92 -36.61
C LEU A 67 34.90 -3.60 -37.60
N PRO A 68 35.21 -4.80 -38.15
CA PRO A 68 34.30 -5.44 -39.11
C PRO A 68 32.95 -5.78 -38.50
N GLN A 69 32.96 -6.24 -37.24
CA GLN A 69 31.74 -6.59 -36.51
C GLN A 69 30.93 -5.34 -36.17
N ALA A 70 31.60 -4.27 -35.71
CA ALA A 70 30.97 -3.00 -35.38
C ALA A 70 30.25 -2.38 -36.59
N ARG A 71 30.86 -2.42 -37.79
CA ARG A 71 30.21 -1.98 -39.04
C ARG A 71 29.00 -2.83 -39.41
N ALA A 72 29.09 -4.14 -39.20
CA ALA A 72 28.02 -5.08 -39.53
C ALA A 72 26.89 -5.11 -38.49
N LEU A 73 27.06 -4.52 -37.30
CA LEU A 73 26.07 -4.58 -36.23
C LEU A 73 24.71 -4.05 -36.64
N TYR A 74 24.66 -2.94 -37.40
CA TYR A 74 23.38 -2.37 -37.82
C TYR A 74 22.56 -3.36 -38.64
N LEU A 75 23.17 -3.96 -39.67
CA LEU A 75 22.53 -5.00 -40.48
C LEU A 75 22.22 -6.25 -39.65
N THR A 76 23.11 -6.66 -38.74
CA THR A 76 22.89 -7.82 -37.87
C THR A 76 21.66 -7.64 -36.99
N VAL A 77 21.48 -6.45 -36.42
CA VAL A 77 20.32 -6.13 -35.57
C VAL A 77 19.05 -6.03 -36.43
N LEU A 78 19.11 -5.41 -37.61
CA LEU A 78 17.95 -5.30 -38.52
C LEU A 78 17.49 -6.64 -39.10
N MET A 79 18.42 -7.55 -39.38
CA MET A 79 18.13 -8.89 -39.90
C MET A 79 17.75 -9.89 -38.80
N SER A 80 17.91 -9.53 -37.53
CA SER A 80 17.54 -10.39 -36.42
C SER A 80 16.03 -10.60 -36.41
N PRO A 81 15.53 -11.85 -36.35
CA PRO A 81 14.09 -12.13 -36.35
C PRO A 81 13.39 -11.55 -35.11
N GLN A 82 14.15 -11.34 -34.04
CA GLN A 82 13.68 -10.72 -32.81
C GLN A 82 14.61 -9.56 -32.45
N SER A 83 14.03 -8.41 -32.13
CA SER A 83 14.76 -7.18 -31.78
C SER A 83 15.11 -7.12 -30.30
N ILE A 84 16.00 -6.18 -29.96
CA ILE A 84 16.30 -5.84 -28.56
C ILE A 84 15.03 -5.35 -27.89
N VAL A 85 14.76 -5.89 -26.70
CA VAL A 85 13.59 -5.53 -25.91
C VAL A 85 13.91 -4.29 -25.09
N ILE A 86 13.54 -3.12 -25.61
CA ILE A 86 13.60 -1.85 -24.88
C ILE A 86 12.17 -1.44 -24.53
N ASP A 87 11.84 -1.42 -23.24
CA ASP A 87 10.45 -1.20 -22.79
C ASP A 87 10.37 -0.52 -21.42
N THR A 88 9.15 -0.18 -21.00
CA THR A 88 8.86 0.11 -19.60
C THR A 88 8.58 -1.17 -18.82
N PHE A 89 8.65 -1.10 -17.48
CA PHE A 89 8.20 -2.19 -16.60
C PHE A 89 6.80 -2.69 -16.98
N HIS A 90 5.82 -1.78 -17.10
CA HIS A 90 4.46 -2.14 -17.47
C HIS A 90 4.35 -2.75 -18.87
N GLY A 91 5.07 -2.21 -19.86
CA GLY A 91 5.07 -2.78 -21.22
C GLY A 91 5.62 -4.20 -21.24
N TRP A 92 6.68 -4.44 -20.48
CA TRP A 92 7.24 -5.77 -20.29
C TRP A 92 6.29 -6.71 -19.56
N PHE A 93 5.66 -6.28 -18.46
CA PHE A 93 4.64 -7.07 -17.74
C PHE A 93 3.45 -7.44 -18.63
N GLY A 94 2.98 -6.52 -19.47
CA GLY A 94 1.93 -6.80 -20.45
C GLY A 94 2.33 -7.89 -21.44
N ARG A 95 3.60 -7.90 -21.89
CA ARG A 95 4.14 -8.96 -22.76
C ARG A 95 4.24 -10.29 -22.04
N LEU A 96 4.63 -10.32 -20.76
CA LEU A 96 4.68 -11.55 -19.97
C LEU A 96 3.29 -12.18 -19.82
N LEU A 97 2.30 -11.38 -19.44
CA LEU A 97 0.92 -11.84 -19.29
C LEU A 97 0.32 -12.30 -20.62
N GLY A 98 0.52 -11.54 -21.69
CA GLY A 98 0.06 -11.93 -23.03
C GLY A 98 0.73 -13.20 -23.56
N ALA A 99 1.94 -13.51 -23.08
CA ALA A 99 2.67 -14.70 -23.48
C ALA A 99 2.25 -15.96 -22.69
N ALA A 100 1.58 -15.82 -21.54
CA ALA A 100 1.14 -16.92 -20.69
C ALA A 100 -0.34 -16.79 -20.27
N PRO A 101 -1.29 -16.65 -21.23
CA PRO A 101 -2.66 -16.29 -20.91
C PRO A 101 -3.41 -17.35 -20.09
N ILE A 102 -3.14 -18.64 -20.34
CA ILE A 102 -3.77 -19.75 -19.60
C ILE A 102 -3.29 -19.76 -18.15
N SER A 103 -1.97 -19.70 -17.95
CA SER A 103 -1.34 -19.68 -16.63
C SER A 103 -1.68 -18.44 -15.79
N ALA A 104 -1.87 -17.31 -16.46
CA ALA A 104 -2.18 -16.04 -15.80
C ALA A 104 -3.68 -15.82 -15.55
N GLU A 105 -4.55 -16.72 -16.03
CA GLU A 105 -6.01 -16.51 -16.08
C GLU A 105 -6.37 -15.17 -16.76
N VAL A 106 -5.52 -14.69 -17.66
CA VAL A 106 -5.71 -13.42 -18.38
C VAL A 106 -6.21 -13.72 -19.78
N GLN A 107 -7.31 -13.08 -20.17
CA GLN A 107 -7.83 -13.18 -21.52
C GLN A 107 -6.81 -12.67 -22.55
N PRO A 108 -6.47 -13.47 -23.58
CA PRO A 108 -5.57 -13.02 -24.65
C PRO A 108 -6.10 -11.78 -25.37
N GLY A 109 -5.17 -10.93 -25.81
CA GLY A 109 -5.51 -9.75 -26.64
C GLY A 109 -6.16 -8.61 -25.88
N PHE A 110 -5.85 -8.44 -24.59
CA PHE A 110 -6.32 -7.29 -23.82
C PHE A 110 -5.68 -5.98 -24.31
N ASN A 111 -6.42 -4.88 -24.16
CA ASN A 111 -5.93 -3.53 -24.40
C ASN A 111 -5.54 -2.85 -23.09
N LEU A 112 -4.35 -2.26 -23.05
CA LEU A 112 -3.90 -1.48 -21.90
C LEU A 112 -4.56 -0.09 -21.91
N ARG A 113 -5.32 0.24 -20.87
CA ARG A 113 -5.88 1.57 -20.61
C ARG A 113 -5.02 2.29 -19.57
N GLU A 114 -4.49 3.45 -19.94
CA GLU A 114 -3.64 4.26 -19.04
C GLU A 114 -4.45 5.16 -18.11
N ASP A 115 -5.69 5.50 -18.48
CA ASP A 115 -6.59 6.32 -17.68
C ASP A 115 -7.39 5.45 -16.71
N ALA A 116 -6.77 5.13 -15.58
CA ALA A 116 -7.36 4.30 -14.53
C ALA A 116 -8.60 4.94 -13.90
N LYS A 117 -8.66 6.29 -13.79
CA LYS A 117 -9.81 6.97 -13.18
C LYS A 117 -11.04 6.87 -14.07
N ARG A 118 -10.89 7.21 -15.36
CA ARG A 118 -11.99 7.08 -16.32
C ARG A 118 -12.42 5.63 -16.50
N LEU A 119 -11.47 4.68 -16.50
CA LEU A 119 -11.81 3.26 -16.56
C LEU A 119 -12.63 2.83 -15.33
N GLN A 120 -12.27 3.29 -14.13
CA GLN A 120 -13.05 3.02 -12.91
C GLN A 120 -14.46 3.60 -13.02
N GLU A 121 -14.61 4.85 -13.45
CA GLU A 121 -15.92 5.50 -13.64
C GLU A 121 -16.79 4.74 -14.66
N GLU A 122 -16.21 4.37 -15.82
CA GLU A 122 -16.88 3.56 -16.85
C GLU A 122 -17.33 2.19 -16.31
N CYS A 123 -16.48 1.52 -15.51
CA CYS A 123 -16.81 0.21 -14.95
C CYS A 123 -17.86 0.27 -13.83
N MET A 124 -17.99 1.40 -13.13
CA MET A 124 -18.86 1.55 -11.97
C MET A 124 -20.19 2.25 -12.30
N GLN A 125 -20.43 2.60 -13.57
CA GLN A 125 -21.61 3.36 -14.00
C GLN A 125 -22.93 2.70 -13.58
N ASP A 126 -23.03 1.38 -13.70
CA ASP A 126 -24.26 0.62 -13.41
C ASP A 126 -24.26 -0.03 -12.01
N TRP A 127 -23.17 0.12 -11.25
CA TRP A 127 -22.98 -0.54 -9.95
C TRP A 127 -24.10 -0.24 -8.95
N TRP A 128 -24.47 1.03 -8.83
CA TRP A 128 -25.47 1.47 -7.85
C TRP A 128 -26.89 1.03 -8.20
N GLY A 129 -27.14 0.60 -9.44
CA GLY A 129 -28.45 0.17 -9.92
C GLY A 129 -28.87 -1.21 -9.41
N ASP A 130 -27.92 -2.08 -9.04
CA ASP A 130 -28.18 -3.50 -8.73
C ASP A 130 -27.53 -3.94 -7.41
N LEU A 131 -27.65 -3.11 -6.36
CA LEU A 131 -27.12 -3.45 -5.04
C LEU A 131 -27.98 -4.52 -4.35
N SER A 132 -27.35 -5.62 -3.93
CA SER A 132 -28.02 -6.67 -3.16
C SER A 132 -28.51 -6.15 -1.79
N ALA A 133 -29.54 -6.80 -1.24
CA ALA A 133 -30.08 -6.42 0.08
C ALA A 133 -29.04 -6.52 1.21
N ASP A 134 -28.05 -7.39 1.06
CA ASP A 134 -26.97 -7.56 2.03
C ASP A 134 -25.97 -6.40 1.96
N LEU A 135 -25.53 -6.03 0.75
CA LEU A 135 -24.64 -4.88 0.53
C LEU A 135 -25.28 -3.55 0.96
N LYS A 136 -26.59 -3.41 0.81
CA LYS A 136 -27.32 -2.23 1.30
C LYS A 136 -27.12 -2.00 2.80
N LYS A 137 -27.12 -3.07 3.61
CA LYS A 137 -26.89 -2.94 5.06
C LYS A 137 -25.49 -2.40 5.37
N HIS A 138 -24.48 -2.86 4.65
CA HIS A 138 -23.12 -2.37 4.79
C HIS A 138 -23.00 -0.91 4.34
N TYR A 139 -23.65 -0.55 3.24
CA TYR A 139 -23.70 0.83 2.78
C TYR A 139 -24.39 1.76 3.80
N ASP A 140 -25.49 1.32 4.41
CA ASP A 140 -26.21 2.08 5.44
C ASP A 140 -25.35 2.32 6.69
N VAL A 141 -24.52 1.35 7.09
CA VAL A 141 -23.52 1.54 8.17
C VAL A 141 -22.57 2.67 7.80
N LEU A 142 -21.98 2.65 6.60
CA LEU A 142 -21.05 3.69 6.16
C LEU A 142 -21.73 5.07 6.06
N LEU A 143 -22.97 5.11 5.53
CA LEU A 143 -23.74 6.34 5.44
C LEU A 143 -24.06 6.94 6.80
N LYS A 144 -24.39 6.11 7.79
CA LYS A 144 -24.66 6.56 9.16
C LYS A 144 -23.43 7.19 9.79
N GLU A 145 -22.25 6.62 9.57
CA GLU A 145 -21.00 7.08 10.20
C GLU A 145 -20.39 8.29 9.48
N PHE A 146 -20.43 8.34 8.14
CA PHE A 146 -19.72 9.35 7.36
C PHE A 146 -20.62 10.35 6.62
N GLY A 147 -21.89 10.01 6.40
CA GLY A 147 -22.75 10.71 5.45
C GLY A 147 -22.42 10.38 3.99
N ALA A 148 -23.27 10.82 3.06
CA ALA A 148 -23.21 10.42 1.65
C ALA A 148 -21.91 10.81 0.94
N PHE A 149 -21.46 12.06 1.10
CA PHE A 149 -20.28 12.58 0.38
C PHE A 149 -18.98 11.88 0.82
N GLU A 150 -18.75 11.74 2.13
CA GLU A 150 -17.54 11.07 2.61
C GLU A 150 -17.60 9.56 2.40
N THR A 151 -18.79 8.94 2.42
CA THR A 151 -18.95 7.51 2.04
C THR A 151 -18.52 7.26 0.60
N ASP A 152 -18.96 8.07 -0.36
CA ASP A 152 -18.55 7.94 -1.77
C ASP A 152 -17.03 8.10 -1.92
N LYS A 153 -16.46 9.12 -1.30
CA LYS A 153 -15.00 9.35 -1.30
C LYS A 153 -14.22 8.21 -0.64
N PHE A 154 -14.78 7.56 0.38
CA PHE A 154 -14.18 6.42 1.06
C PHE A 154 -14.19 5.15 0.19
N LEU A 155 -15.25 4.95 -0.59
CA LEU A 155 -15.42 3.79 -1.47
C LEU A 155 -14.79 3.96 -2.86
N MET A 156 -14.76 5.17 -3.42
CA MET A 156 -14.33 5.45 -4.80
C MET A 156 -13.07 6.32 -4.90
N GLY A 157 -12.72 7.06 -3.83
CA GLY A 157 -11.65 8.05 -3.85
C GLY A 157 -10.24 7.47 -3.67
N ASN A 158 -9.31 8.32 -3.22
CA ASN A 158 -7.89 7.96 -3.09
C ASN A 158 -7.61 6.93 -1.99
N TYR A 159 -8.48 6.83 -0.99
CA TYR A 159 -8.38 5.86 0.11
C TYR A 159 -9.12 4.56 -0.18
N SER A 160 -9.78 4.47 -1.34
CA SER A 160 -10.53 3.27 -1.72
C SER A 160 -9.62 2.07 -1.99
N LEU A 161 -10.24 0.90 -1.93
CA LEU A 161 -9.61 -0.35 -2.29
C LEU A 161 -9.21 -0.41 -3.78
N PHE A 162 -9.83 0.39 -4.66
CA PHE A 162 -9.40 0.52 -6.06
C PHE A 162 -7.96 1.00 -6.18
N LYS A 163 -7.55 1.94 -5.31
CA LYS A 163 -6.16 2.37 -5.25
C LYS A 163 -5.29 1.34 -4.55
N GLN A 164 -5.81 0.59 -3.59
CA GLN A 164 -5.03 -0.38 -2.82
C GLN A 164 -5.15 -1.83 -3.32
N ARG A 165 -5.57 -2.06 -4.59
CA ARG A 165 -5.81 -3.40 -5.15
C ARG A 165 -4.67 -4.38 -4.92
N GLY A 166 -3.44 -3.97 -5.18
CA GLY A 166 -2.28 -4.83 -4.98
C GLY A 166 -2.14 -5.28 -3.52
N ALA A 167 -2.17 -4.33 -2.58
CA ALA A 167 -2.10 -4.63 -1.16
C ALA A 167 -3.26 -5.51 -0.70
N TRP A 168 -4.48 -5.24 -1.17
CA TRP A 168 -5.66 -6.05 -0.90
C TRP A 168 -5.51 -7.49 -1.41
N THR A 169 -5.06 -7.69 -2.64
CA THR A 169 -4.84 -9.02 -3.22
C THR A 169 -3.83 -9.84 -2.41
N PHE A 170 -2.73 -9.22 -1.97
CA PHE A 170 -1.75 -9.92 -1.11
C PHE A 170 -2.31 -10.19 0.30
N PHE A 171 -3.06 -9.25 0.87
CA PHE A 171 -3.73 -9.44 2.15
C PHE A 171 -4.73 -10.59 2.10
N LEU A 172 -5.56 -10.67 1.05
CA LEU A 172 -6.47 -11.79 0.82
C LEU A 172 -5.74 -13.12 0.68
N THR A 173 -4.64 -13.15 -0.06
CA THR A 173 -3.81 -14.36 -0.20
C THR A 173 -3.28 -14.82 1.16
N SER A 174 -2.80 -13.89 1.99
CA SER A 174 -2.33 -14.18 3.35
C SER A 174 -3.46 -14.68 4.27
N CYS A 175 -4.65 -14.08 4.20
CA CYS A 175 -5.83 -14.52 4.94
C CYS A 175 -6.23 -15.96 4.54
N LYS A 176 -6.28 -16.24 3.24
CA LYS A 176 -6.55 -17.59 2.71
C LYS A 176 -5.53 -18.62 3.18
N ALA A 177 -4.24 -18.29 3.16
CA ALA A 177 -3.17 -19.18 3.63
C ALA A 177 -3.29 -19.51 5.13
N LYS A 178 -3.87 -18.59 5.93
CA LYS A 178 -4.16 -18.79 7.35
C LYS A 178 -5.53 -19.41 7.63
N GLY A 179 -6.39 -19.57 6.61
CA GLY A 179 -7.75 -20.07 6.76
C GLY A 179 -8.70 -19.11 7.49
N ILE A 180 -8.45 -17.80 7.43
CA ILE A 180 -9.26 -16.76 8.10
C ILE A 180 -9.87 -15.80 7.07
N SER A 181 -10.98 -15.13 7.42
CA SER A 181 -11.52 -14.04 6.60
C SER A 181 -10.79 -12.71 6.87
N PRO A 182 -10.89 -11.72 5.95
CA PRO A 182 -10.41 -10.35 6.19
C PRO A 182 -10.95 -9.72 7.48
N VAL A 183 -12.21 -10.01 7.81
CA VAL A 183 -12.89 -9.47 9.00
C VAL A 183 -12.36 -10.15 10.27
N ASP A 184 -12.03 -11.44 10.21
CA ASP A 184 -11.37 -12.13 11.34
C ASP A 184 -9.97 -11.58 11.60
N ALA A 185 -9.21 -11.31 10.52
CA ALA A 185 -7.89 -10.69 10.62
C ALA A 185 -7.97 -9.28 11.23
N LEU A 186 -9.02 -8.51 10.89
CA LEU A 186 -9.30 -7.22 11.51
C LEU A 186 -9.65 -7.37 13.00
N ALA A 187 -10.51 -8.33 13.36
CA ALA A 187 -10.90 -8.58 14.74
C ALA A 187 -9.69 -8.88 15.65
N GLN A 188 -8.68 -9.57 15.14
CA GLN A 188 -7.43 -9.85 15.87
C GLN A 188 -6.61 -8.59 16.21
N CYS A 189 -6.84 -7.48 15.50
CA CYS A 189 -6.16 -6.20 15.74
C CYS A 189 -6.90 -5.29 16.73
N LEU A 190 -8.09 -5.70 17.20
CA LEU A 190 -8.99 -4.89 18.02
C LEU A 190 -9.16 -5.53 19.41
N PRO A 191 -8.30 -5.18 20.39
CA PRO A 191 -8.20 -5.91 21.65
C PRO A 191 -9.47 -5.84 22.51
N ASN A 192 -10.29 -4.80 22.36
CA ASN A 192 -11.50 -4.63 23.15
C ASN A 192 -12.75 -5.20 22.47
N LEU A 193 -12.65 -5.71 21.24
CA LEU A 193 -13.80 -6.13 20.44
C LEU A 193 -14.61 -7.25 21.12
N SER A 194 -13.93 -8.22 21.72
CA SER A 194 -14.55 -9.36 22.42
C SER A 194 -14.92 -9.08 23.88
N LEU A 195 -14.55 -7.92 24.41
CA LEU A 195 -14.83 -7.59 25.81
C LEU A 195 -16.28 -7.12 25.97
N PRO A 196 -16.92 -7.37 27.13
CA PRO A 196 -18.20 -6.76 27.44
C PRO A 196 -18.06 -5.24 27.56
N ASN A 197 -19.16 -4.51 27.35
CA ASN A 197 -19.20 -3.05 27.50
C ASN A 197 -18.71 -2.65 28.92
N PRO A 198 -17.56 -1.96 29.05
CA PRO A 198 -16.97 -1.65 30.35
C PRO A 198 -17.87 -0.79 31.25
N LEU A 199 -18.63 0.12 30.65
CA LEU A 199 -19.54 1.01 31.40
C LEU A 199 -20.70 0.23 32.00
N GLU A 200 -21.25 -0.74 31.26
CA GLU A 200 -22.29 -1.65 31.76
C GLU A 200 -21.76 -2.61 32.84
N VAL A 201 -20.54 -3.12 32.68
CA VAL A 201 -19.92 -3.95 33.71
C VAL A 201 -19.73 -3.15 34.99
N PHE A 202 -19.21 -1.92 34.88
CA PHE A 202 -19.03 -1.03 36.03
C PHE A 202 -20.36 -0.66 36.68
N TRP A 203 -21.37 -0.33 35.88
CA TRP A 203 -22.72 -0.02 36.35
C TRP A 203 -23.34 -1.13 37.19
N ARG A 204 -23.11 -2.39 36.82
CA ARG A 204 -23.69 -3.57 37.49
C ARG A 204 -22.86 -4.10 38.67
N CYS A 205 -21.76 -3.44 39.02
CA CYS A 205 -20.95 -3.83 40.17
C CYS A 205 -21.77 -3.72 41.48
N PRO A 206 -21.66 -4.70 42.40
CA PRO A 206 -22.18 -4.53 43.76
C PRO A 206 -21.53 -3.32 44.42
N GLY A 207 -22.33 -2.41 45.00
CA GLY A 207 -21.83 -1.17 45.60
C GLY A 207 -22.13 0.09 44.77
N THR A 208 -22.46 -0.02 43.48
CA THR A 208 -22.72 1.16 42.63
C THR A 208 -23.86 2.03 43.17
N LYS A 209 -24.90 1.42 43.74
CA LYS A 209 -26.02 2.16 44.33
C LYS A 209 -25.58 3.00 45.52
N GLU A 210 -24.81 2.39 46.42
CA GLU A 210 -24.26 3.04 47.60
C GLU A 210 -23.33 4.19 47.22
N ASP A 211 -22.49 3.99 46.19
CA ASP A 211 -21.60 5.01 45.65
C ASP A 211 -22.37 6.18 45.03
N LEU A 212 -23.45 5.91 44.29
CA LEU A 212 -24.33 6.94 43.75
C LEU A 212 -25.04 7.73 44.85
N GLN A 213 -25.41 7.08 45.97
CA GLN A 213 -25.99 7.76 47.12
C GLN A 213 -24.98 8.73 47.75
N VAL A 214 -23.73 8.30 47.94
CA VAL A 214 -22.63 9.18 48.40
C VAL A 214 -22.45 10.37 47.46
N MET A 215 -22.50 10.15 46.15
CA MET A 215 -22.45 11.25 45.17
C MET A 215 -23.62 12.22 45.32
N PHE A 216 -24.85 11.71 45.48
CA PHE A 216 -26.05 12.54 45.66
C PHE A 216 -25.96 13.41 46.91
N ASP A 217 -25.54 12.83 48.03
CA ASP A 217 -25.43 13.53 49.31
C ASP A 217 -24.35 14.64 49.25
N CYS A 218 -23.21 14.32 48.63
CA CYS A 218 -22.13 15.29 48.40
C CYS A 218 -22.56 16.43 47.48
N PHE A 219 -23.23 16.15 46.36
CA PHE A 219 -23.65 17.17 45.40
C PHE A 219 -24.78 18.05 45.96
N SER A 220 -25.71 17.48 46.72
CA SER A 220 -26.79 18.20 47.41
C SER A 220 -26.26 19.22 48.43
N ASN A 221 -25.04 19.01 48.94
CA ASN A 221 -24.36 19.90 49.88
C ASN A 221 -23.18 20.68 49.27
N GLY A 222 -23.05 20.62 47.94
CA GLY A 222 -21.96 21.25 47.18
C GLY A 222 -22.19 22.73 46.82
N THR A 223 -21.50 23.17 45.77
CA THR A 223 -21.67 24.50 45.16
C THR A 223 -23.08 24.70 44.57
N PRO A 224 -23.53 25.93 44.26
CA PRO A 224 -24.84 26.15 43.63
C PRO A 224 -25.06 25.32 42.34
N THR A 225 -23.99 25.13 41.56
CA THR A 225 -24.01 24.27 40.36
C THR A 225 -24.24 22.80 40.74
N GLN A 226 -23.45 22.27 41.68
CA GLN A 226 -23.59 20.87 42.14
C GLN A 226 -24.99 20.59 42.71
N LYS A 227 -25.57 21.53 43.46
CA LYS A 227 -26.95 21.41 43.98
C LYS A 227 -28.01 21.38 42.89
N ARG A 228 -27.83 22.16 41.83
CA ARG A 228 -28.74 22.17 40.67
C ARG A 228 -28.65 20.86 39.89
N ASP A 229 -27.48 20.24 39.86
CA ASP A 229 -27.22 19.03 39.10
C ASP A 229 -27.58 17.75 39.91
N SER A 230 -27.63 17.85 41.25
CA SER A 230 -28.02 16.75 42.18
C SER A 230 -29.34 16.02 41.84
N PRO A 231 -30.45 16.68 41.44
CA PRO A 231 -31.69 15.98 41.07
C PRO A 231 -31.52 14.94 39.97
N PHE A 232 -30.56 15.13 39.06
CA PHE A 232 -30.27 14.13 38.03
C PHE A 232 -29.57 12.90 38.60
N ILE A 233 -28.69 13.06 39.61
CA ILE A 233 -28.08 11.92 40.31
C ILE A 233 -29.17 11.05 40.95
N GLN A 234 -30.22 11.66 41.50
CA GLN A 234 -31.38 10.91 41.99
C GLN A 234 -32.09 10.14 40.87
N THR A 235 -32.22 10.73 39.68
CA THR A 235 -32.73 10.02 38.50
C THR A 235 -31.83 8.84 38.12
N VAL A 236 -30.50 9.00 38.17
CA VAL A 236 -29.53 7.92 37.93
C VAL A 236 -29.69 6.78 38.93
N ILE A 237 -29.86 7.08 40.23
CA ILE A 237 -30.12 6.07 41.27
C ILE A 237 -31.42 5.31 40.98
N ASN A 238 -32.51 6.03 40.67
CA ASN A 238 -33.79 5.40 40.35
C ASN A 238 -33.69 4.53 39.09
N HIS A 239 -32.92 4.97 38.09
CA HIS A 239 -32.65 4.22 36.87
C HIS A 239 -31.88 2.92 37.14
N HIS A 240 -30.88 2.99 38.03
CA HIS A 240 -30.16 1.80 38.51
C HIS A 240 -31.09 0.83 39.25
N ASP A 241 -31.96 1.35 40.13
CA ASP A 241 -32.87 0.54 40.95
C ASP A 241 -33.88 -0.27 40.15
N VAL A 242 -34.35 0.25 39.02
CA VAL A 242 -35.24 -0.48 38.11
C VAL A 242 -34.48 -1.42 37.17
N GLY A 243 -33.15 -1.52 37.30
CA GLY A 243 -32.30 -2.35 36.44
C GLY A 243 -32.09 -1.78 35.03
N GLY A 244 -32.24 -0.46 34.86
CA GLY A 244 -32.02 0.23 33.60
C GLY A 244 -30.56 0.17 33.14
N SER A 245 -30.34 0.24 31.83
CA SER A 245 -29.00 0.26 31.24
C SER A 245 -28.35 1.64 31.40
N VAL A 246 -27.08 1.70 31.80
CA VAL A 246 -26.33 2.97 31.88
C VAL A 246 -26.22 3.63 30.51
N MET A 247 -26.27 2.84 29.43
CA MET A 247 -26.20 3.36 28.05
C MET A 247 -27.36 4.28 27.69
N GLU A 248 -28.51 4.18 28.38
CA GLU A 248 -29.67 5.06 28.16
C GLU A 248 -29.45 6.48 28.70
N ILE A 249 -28.52 6.63 29.65
CA ILE A 249 -28.20 7.90 30.32
C ILE A 249 -26.74 8.33 30.13
N ALA A 250 -25.92 7.53 29.43
CA ALA A 250 -24.47 7.66 29.38
C ALA A 250 -24.00 9.03 28.88
N ASP A 251 -24.65 9.58 27.85
CA ASP A 251 -24.28 10.88 27.27
C ASP A 251 -24.44 12.04 28.26
N GLN A 252 -25.56 12.06 28.99
CA GLN A 252 -25.81 13.07 30.02
C GLN A 252 -24.94 12.82 31.26
N TRP A 253 -24.81 11.56 31.65
CA TRP A 253 -24.06 11.15 32.84
C TRP A 253 -22.55 11.44 32.71
N GLN A 254 -22.01 11.33 31.49
CA GLN A 254 -20.61 11.65 31.19
C GLN A 254 -20.21 13.06 31.66
N SER A 255 -21.14 14.02 31.59
CA SER A 255 -20.88 15.42 31.95
C SER A 255 -20.59 15.66 33.44
N TYR A 256 -20.82 14.66 34.30
CA TYR A 256 -20.51 14.72 35.75
C TYR A 256 -19.05 14.36 36.06
N PHE A 257 -18.34 13.82 35.06
CA PHE A 257 -16.98 13.31 35.21
C PHE A 257 -16.01 13.93 34.20
N LEU A 258 -16.47 14.19 32.98
CA LEU A 258 -15.63 14.62 31.87
C LEU A 258 -16.10 15.94 31.27
N THR A 259 -15.14 16.69 30.77
CA THR A 259 -15.36 17.87 29.92
C THR A 259 -15.82 17.45 28.52
N LYS A 260 -16.26 18.41 27.70
CA LYS A 260 -16.54 18.16 26.27
C LYS A 260 -15.32 17.67 25.47
N ALA A 261 -14.11 17.93 25.96
CA ALA A 261 -12.86 17.43 25.38
C ALA A 261 -12.47 16.05 25.95
N MET A 262 -13.39 15.37 26.66
CA MET A 262 -13.20 14.03 27.24
C MET A 262 -12.06 13.97 28.28
N ALA A 263 -11.69 15.10 28.86
CA ALA A 263 -10.74 15.18 29.98
C ALA A 263 -11.48 15.26 31.33
N PRO A 264 -10.93 14.69 32.42
CA PRO A 264 -11.53 14.76 33.76
C PRO A 264 -11.85 16.18 34.22
N LEU A 265 -12.97 16.35 34.91
CA LEU A 265 -13.34 17.63 35.50
C LEU A 265 -12.37 18.03 36.62
N LYS A 266 -12.01 19.31 36.68
CA LYS A 266 -11.04 19.84 37.65
C LYS A 266 -11.46 19.60 39.10
N ASP A 267 -12.76 19.64 39.37
CA ASP A 267 -13.32 19.50 40.72
C ASP A 267 -13.29 18.05 41.25
N ILE A 268 -12.92 17.07 40.41
CA ILE A 268 -12.59 15.70 40.85
C ILE A 268 -11.27 15.70 41.60
N ALA A 269 -10.24 16.37 41.06
CA ALA A 269 -8.93 16.47 41.70
C ALA A 269 -8.92 17.47 42.86
N THR A 270 -9.72 18.54 42.77
CA THR A 270 -9.82 19.59 43.80
C THR A 270 -11.25 19.72 44.29
N MET A 271 -11.62 18.88 45.26
CA MET A 271 -12.94 18.87 45.89
C MET A 271 -13.37 20.27 46.34
N SER A 272 -14.64 20.62 46.14
CA SER A 272 -15.16 21.95 46.42
C SER A 272 -15.19 22.27 47.93
N ALA A 273 -14.91 23.53 48.30
CA ALA A 273 -14.93 23.95 49.70
C ALA A 273 -16.27 23.69 50.43
N PRO A 274 -17.46 23.83 49.80
CA PRO A 274 -18.72 23.44 50.43
C PRO A 274 -18.80 21.94 50.74
N MET A 275 -18.34 21.08 49.82
CA MET A 275 -18.34 19.62 49.98
C MET A 275 -17.36 19.19 51.07
N GLN A 276 -16.18 19.83 51.16
CA GLN A 276 -15.24 19.64 52.28
C GLN A 276 -15.86 19.95 53.64
N LYS A 277 -16.61 21.04 53.75
CA LYS A 277 -17.29 21.41 55.01
C LYS A 277 -18.39 20.42 55.38
N TYR A 278 -19.14 19.91 54.41
CA TYR A 278 -20.17 18.90 54.63
C TYR A 278 -19.59 17.60 55.18
N LEU A 279 -18.58 17.04 54.51
CA LEU A 279 -17.93 15.80 54.93
C LEU A 279 -17.26 15.93 56.30
N ALA A 280 -16.64 17.08 56.60
CA ALA A 280 -16.09 17.35 57.92
C ALA A 280 -17.15 17.42 59.04
N ALA A 281 -18.40 17.79 58.70
CA ALA A 281 -19.51 17.88 59.65
C ALA A 281 -20.20 16.52 59.87
N THR A 282 -20.25 15.65 58.86
CA THR A 282 -20.83 14.30 58.96
C THR A 282 -19.85 13.25 59.45
N GLY A 283 -18.54 13.51 59.33
CA GLY A 283 -17.48 12.56 59.68
C GLY A 283 -17.15 11.56 58.57
N ASP A 284 -17.67 11.79 57.36
CA ASP A 284 -17.44 10.93 56.18
C ASP A 284 -16.06 11.18 55.57
N ASP A 285 -15.49 10.16 54.91
CA ASP A 285 -14.14 10.22 54.32
C ASP A 285 -14.12 10.95 52.96
N PRO A 286 -13.41 12.08 52.83
CA PRO A 286 -13.19 12.77 51.56
C PRO A 286 -12.59 11.91 50.43
N ALA A 287 -11.82 10.88 50.79
CA ALA A 287 -11.24 9.98 49.79
C ALA A 287 -12.32 9.15 49.09
N GLN A 288 -13.46 8.88 49.74
CA GLN A 288 -14.52 8.05 49.19
C GLN A 288 -15.14 8.68 47.94
N ILE A 289 -15.64 9.92 48.03
CA ILE A 289 -16.24 10.62 46.88
C ILE A 289 -15.24 10.83 45.74
N THR A 290 -13.97 11.10 46.09
CA THR A 290 -12.90 11.26 45.10
C THR A 290 -12.64 9.95 44.37
N SER A 291 -12.58 8.84 45.11
CA SER A 291 -12.42 7.49 44.54
C SER A 291 -13.59 7.10 43.64
N ILE A 292 -14.83 7.35 44.06
CA ILE A 292 -16.03 7.04 43.27
C ILE A 292 -15.99 7.80 41.93
N ARG A 293 -15.70 9.11 41.98
CA ARG A 293 -15.65 9.93 40.76
C ARG A 293 -14.51 9.52 39.82
N ASN A 294 -13.34 9.15 40.37
CA ASN A 294 -12.23 8.62 39.57
C ASN A 294 -12.59 7.26 38.95
N ALA A 295 -13.25 6.36 39.68
CA ALA A 295 -13.67 5.08 39.13
C ALA A 295 -14.65 5.24 37.95
N TRP A 296 -15.55 6.23 38.01
CA TRP A 296 -16.39 6.60 36.88
C TRP A 296 -15.61 7.16 35.69
N VAL A 297 -14.59 8.00 35.94
CA VAL A 297 -13.67 8.48 34.89
C VAL A 297 -13.00 7.29 34.20
N ASP A 298 -12.41 6.38 34.97
CA ASP A 298 -11.74 5.19 34.46
C ASP A 298 -12.70 4.30 33.64
N ALA A 299 -13.95 4.14 34.10
CA ALA A 299 -14.98 3.39 33.38
C ALA A 299 -15.35 4.02 32.03
N TYR A 300 -15.47 5.35 31.96
CA TYR A 300 -15.70 6.06 30.70
C TYR A 300 -14.49 5.99 29.77
N GLU A 301 -13.27 6.13 30.28
CA GLU A 301 -12.04 5.98 29.48
C GLU A 301 -11.94 4.59 28.86
N ALA A 302 -12.19 3.54 29.65
CA ALA A 302 -12.28 2.17 29.15
C ALA A 302 -13.40 2.00 28.11
N TRP A 303 -14.56 2.63 28.34
CA TRP A 303 -15.67 2.60 27.38
C TRP A 303 -15.32 3.26 26.05
N PHE A 304 -14.61 4.39 26.04
CA PHE A 304 -14.21 5.04 24.77
C PHE A 304 -13.27 4.15 23.96
N LEU A 305 -12.28 3.51 24.60
CA LEU A 305 -11.39 2.57 23.93
C LEU A 305 -12.17 1.37 23.36
N TRP A 306 -13.09 0.82 24.16
CA TRP A 306 -13.98 -0.25 23.71
C TRP A 306 -14.85 0.18 22.53
N LYS A 307 -15.51 1.33 22.62
CA LYS A 307 -16.40 1.88 21.60
C LYS A 307 -15.66 2.16 20.29
N ASN A 308 -14.44 2.70 20.38
CA ASN A 308 -13.58 2.91 19.21
C ASN A 308 -13.29 1.59 18.47
N ASP A 309 -13.02 0.50 19.19
CA ASP A 309 -12.79 -0.80 18.57
C ASP A 309 -14.08 -1.36 17.92
N GLN A 310 -15.24 -1.19 18.57
CA GLN A 310 -16.54 -1.60 17.99
C GLN A 310 -16.85 -0.83 16.70
N ASP A 311 -16.63 0.49 16.70
CA ASP A 311 -16.90 1.35 15.54
C ASP A 311 -15.90 1.09 14.42
N ALA A 312 -14.61 0.98 14.74
CA ALA A 312 -13.58 0.59 13.79
C ALA A 312 -13.91 -0.75 13.14
N TYR A 313 -14.38 -1.74 13.90
CA TYR A 313 -14.82 -3.02 13.36
C TYR A 313 -16.00 -2.87 12.40
N ALA A 314 -17.09 -2.22 12.83
CA ALA A 314 -18.32 -2.08 12.04
C ALA A 314 -18.06 -1.34 10.71
N MET A 315 -17.31 -0.24 10.76
CA MET A 315 -16.97 0.57 9.60
C MET A 315 -16.08 -0.19 8.61
N ASN A 316 -15.02 -0.84 9.09
CA ASN A 316 -14.10 -1.57 8.21
C ASN A 316 -14.72 -2.87 7.66
N ALA A 317 -15.55 -3.57 8.43
CA ALA A 317 -16.28 -4.74 7.93
C ALA A 317 -17.24 -4.35 6.80
N ALA A 318 -18.00 -3.26 6.97
CA ALA A 318 -18.85 -2.72 5.92
C ALA A 318 -18.04 -2.27 4.69
N TRP A 319 -16.90 -1.61 4.91
CA TRP A 319 -16.00 -1.18 3.84
C TRP A 319 -15.40 -2.36 3.06
N PHE A 320 -14.97 -3.42 3.74
CA PHE A 320 -14.47 -4.65 3.10
C PHE A 320 -15.53 -5.29 2.23
N ALA A 321 -16.75 -5.49 2.76
CA ALA A 321 -17.84 -6.11 2.01
C ALA A 321 -18.21 -5.31 0.75
N MET A 322 -18.38 -3.98 0.89
CA MET A 322 -18.67 -3.09 -0.23
C MET A 322 -17.54 -3.10 -1.26
N SER A 323 -16.30 -2.92 -0.80
CA SER A 323 -15.15 -2.78 -1.68
C SER A 323 -14.82 -4.08 -2.42
N GLU A 324 -14.92 -5.24 -1.77
CA GLU A 324 -14.71 -6.54 -2.42
C GLU A 324 -15.73 -6.77 -3.54
N ALA A 325 -17.01 -6.48 -3.28
CA ALA A 325 -18.07 -6.62 -4.27
C ALA A 325 -17.89 -5.63 -5.44
N MET A 326 -17.48 -4.39 -5.15
CA MET A 326 -17.15 -3.36 -6.14
C MET A 326 -15.96 -3.76 -7.02
N LEU A 327 -14.88 -4.30 -6.43
CA LEU A 327 -13.74 -4.82 -7.18
C LEU A 327 -14.15 -5.99 -8.07
N GLY A 328 -15.00 -6.90 -7.58
CA GLY A 328 -15.54 -7.99 -8.36
C GLY A 328 -16.35 -7.52 -9.57
N HIS A 329 -17.19 -6.50 -9.39
CA HIS A 329 -17.94 -5.87 -10.48
C HIS A 329 -17.01 -5.21 -11.51
N MET A 330 -16.07 -4.40 -11.05
CA MET A 330 -15.09 -3.75 -11.93
C MET A 330 -14.27 -4.78 -12.71
N GLN A 331 -13.86 -5.88 -12.08
CA GLN A 331 -13.10 -6.93 -12.75
C GLN A 331 -13.92 -7.59 -13.89
N LYS A 332 -15.20 -7.91 -13.64
CA LYS A 332 -16.11 -8.43 -14.67
C LYS A 332 -16.30 -7.45 -15.84
N ALA A 333 -16.45 -6.16 -15.54
CA ALA A 333 -16.58 -5.12 -16.56
C ALA A 333 -15.29 -4.97 -17.41
N LYS A 334 -14.12 -5.00 -16.77
CA LYS A 334 -12.84 -4.97 -17.48
C LYS A 334 -12.63 -6.20 -18.36
N GLU A 335 -13.07 -7.37 -17.91
CA GLU A 335 -13.03 -8.62 -18.70
C GLU A 335 -13.94 -8.55 -19.92
N SER A 336 -15.18 -8.07 -19.79
CA SER A 336 -16.09 -7.94 -20.94
C SER A 336 -15.56 -6.96 -22.00
N MET A 337 -14.91 -5.88 -21.57
CA MET A 337 -14.24 -4.91 -22.45
C MET A 337 -12.86 -5.36 -22.96
N ARG A 338 -12.31 -6.47 -22.43
CA ARG A 338 -10.93 -6.93 -22.67
C ARG A 338 -9.88 -5.85 -22.41
N VAL A 339 -10.03 -5.13 -21.30
CA VAL A 339 -9.09 -4.08 -20.89
C VAL A 339 -8.35 -4.44 -19.62
N ARG A 340 -7.16 -3.89 -19.48
CA ARG A 340 -6.33 -3.94 -18.27
C ARG A 340 -5.75 -2.56 -18.00
N ASP A 341 -5.56 -2.23 -16.74
CA ASP A 341 -4.78 -1.06 -16.35
C ASP A 341 -3.40 -1.47 -15.83
N PHE A 342 -2.60 -0.49 -15.41
CA PHE A 342 -1.24 -0.74 -14.94
C PHE A 342 -1.19 -1.61 -13.67
N ASP A 343 -2.06 -1.39 -12.68
CA ASP A 343 -2.05 -2.22 -11.46
C ASP A 343 -2.41 -3.67 -11.82
N ASP A 344 -3.32 -3.90 -12.77
CA ASP A 344 -3.67 -5.25 -13.20
C ASP A 344 -2.47 -6.00 -13.79
N LEU A 345 -1.59 -5.31 -14.52
CA LEU A 345 -0.37 -5.91 -15.06
C LEU A 345 0.60 -6.29 -13.94
N GLU A 346 0.81 -5.40 -12.96
CA GLU A 346 1.72 -5.66 -11.85
C GLU A 346 1.22 -6.81 -10.96
N ILE A 347 -0.07 -6.79 -10.61
CA ILE A 347 -0.71 -7.83 -9.79
C ILE A 347 -0.68 -9.16 -10.53
N GLY A 348 -1.07 -9.19 -11.81
CA GLY A 348 -1.12 -10.40 -12.61
C GLY A 348 0.25 -11.06 -12.75
N VAL A 349 1.31 -10.29 -13.03
CA VAL A 349 2.67 -10.86 -13.13
C VAL A 349 3.14 -11.35 -11.76
N SER A 350 2.89 -10.60 -10.69
CA SER A 350 3.26 -11.03 -9.34
C SER A 350 2.61 -12.35 -8.94
N GLN A 351 1.31 -12.51 -9.21
CA GLN A 351 0.60 -13.77 -8.98
C GLN A 351 1.12 -14.91 -9.87
N LEU A 352 1.41 -14.62 -11.14
CA LEU A 352 1.98 -15.59 -12.08
C LEU A 352 3.34 -16.12 -11.60
N MET A 353 4.20 -15.24 -11.06
CA MET A 353 5.52 -15.61 -10.53
C MET A 353 5.43 -16.30 -9.16
N ALA A 354 4.44 -15.95 -8.34
CA ALA A 354 4.27 -16.55 -7.02
C ALA A 354 3.70 -17.97 -7.07
N ASN A 355 2.98 -18.34 -8.14
CA ASN A 355 2.44 -19.69 -8.29
C ASN A 355 3.55 -20.68 -8.71
N PRO A 356 3.89 -21.69 -7.88
CA PRO A 356 4.93 -22.67 -8.19
C PRO A 356 4.73 -23.41 -9.52
N ASP A 357 3.47 -23.68 -9.90
CA ASP A 357 3.12 -24.41 -11.12
C ASP A 357 3.49 -23.61 -12.39
N ASN A 358 3.42 -22.29 -12.31
CA ASN A 358 3.70 -21.38 -13.41
C ASN A 358 5.14 -20.83 -13.38
N ALA A 359 5.72 -20.69 -12.18
CA ALA A 359 7.02 -20.09 -11.97
C ALA A 359 8.12 -20.81 -12.77
N ALA A 360 8.15 -22.14 -12.75
CA ALA A 360 9.16 -22.91 -13.49
C ALA A 360 9.06 -22.71 -15.03
N TYR A 361 7.84 -22.70 -15.57
CA TYR A 361 7.62 -22.46 -17.00
C TYR A 361 7.99 -21.04 -17.40
N LEU A 362 7.59 -20.03 -16.61
CA LEU A 362 7.93 -18.65 -16.87
C LEU A 362 9.44 -18.40 -16.78
N GLN A 363 10.08 -18.97 -15.75
CA GLN A 363 11.53 -18.94 -15.56
C GLN A 363 12.23 -19.50 -16.81
N ALA A 364 11.93 -20.74 -17.21
CA ALA A 364 12.55 -21.36 -18.38
C ALA A 364 12.39 -20.53 -19.68
N ARG A 365 11.27 -19.83 -19.84
CA ARG A 365 11.05 -18.94 -21.00
C ARG A 365 11.83 -17.65 -20.93
N LEU A 366 11.94 -17.07 -19.74
CA LEU A 366 12.76 -15.89 -19.51
C LEU A 366 14.24 -16.23 -19.71
N ASP A 367 14.67 -17.38 -19.23
CA ASP A 367 16.04 -17.92 -19.35
C ASP A 367 16.41 -18.17 -20.80
N ALA A 368 15.51 -18.81 -21.57
CA ALA A 368 15.72 -19.05 -22.99
C ALA A 368 15.78 -17.74 -23.81
N LYS A 369 15.28 -16.63 -23.26
CA LYS A 369 15.12 -15.37 -23.98
C LYS A 369 16.12 -14.31 -23.58
N TYR A 370 16.43 -14.14 -22.29
CA TYR A 370 17.18 -12.99 -21.78
C TYR A 370 18.43 -13.44 -21.03
N ASN A 371 19.60 -13.06 -21.55
CA ASN A 371 20.90 -13.29 -20.90
C ASN A 371 21.44 -12.00 -20.26
N HIS A 372 20.92 -10.84 -20.65
CA HIS A 372 21.39 -9.54 -20.18
C HIS A 372 20.21 -8.63 -19.84
N ILE A 373 20.15 -8.20 -18.59
CA ILE A 373 19.10 -7.32 -18.06
C ILE A 373 19.73 -5.98 -17.69
N LEU A 374 19.23 -4.91 -18.30
CA LEU A 374 19.66 -3.53 -18.09
C LEU A 374 18.46 -2.75 -17.53
N ILE A 375 18.62 -2.10 -16.39
CA ILE A 375 17.57 -1.29 -15.77
C ILE A 375 18.08 0.14 -15.62
N ASP A 376 17.39 1.07 -16.27
CA ASP A 376 17.66 2.52 -16.25
C ASP A 376 16.60 3.23 -15.41
N GLU A 377 16.94 4.42 -14.88
CA GLU A 377 16.09 5.22 -13.99
C GLU A 377 15.53 4.42 -12.80
N PHE A 378 16.35 3.57 -12.18
CA PHE A 378 15.89 2.65 -11.13
C PHE A 378 15.28 3.36 -9.91
N GLN A 379 15.58 4.63 -9.67
CA GLN A 379 15.03 5.41 -8.55
C GLN A 379 13.50 5.54 -8.63
N ASP A 380 12.95 5.39 -9.83
CA ASP A 380 11.52 5.53 -10.08
C ASP A 380 10.77 4.18 -10.01
N THR A 381 11.46 3.10 -9.65
CA THR A 381 10.87 1.76 -9.47
C THR A 381 10.01 1.71 -8.21
N ASN A 382 8.91 0.94 -8.24
CA ASN A 382 8.07 0.69 -7.07
C ASN A 382 8.39 -0.67 -6.39
N PRO A 383 7.97 -0.91 -5.14
CA PRO A 383 8.29 -2.15 -4.43
C PRO A 383 7.81 -3.43 -5.13
N LEU A 384 6.66 -3.38 -5.82
CA LEU A 384 6.08 -4.53 -6.51
C LEU A 384 6.90 -4.91 -7.76
N GLN A 385 7.32 -3.92 -8.55
CA GLN A 385 8.22 -4.10 -9.70
C GLN A 385 9.55 -4.72 -9.28
N TRP A 386 10.13 -4.24 -8.18
CA TRP A 386 11.36 -4.81 -7.62
C TRP A 386 11.14 -6.25 -7.13
N GLN A 387 10.03 -6.52 -6.44
CA GLN A 387 9.71 -7.87 -5.97
C GLN A 387 9.59 -8.87 -7.12
N ILE A 388 8.93 -8.49 -8.23
CA ILE A 388 8.81 -9.33 -9.43
C ILE A 388 10.20 -9.64 -10.02
N LEU A 389 11.04 -8.62 -10.22
CA LEU A 389 12.40 -8.81 -10.73
C LEU A 389 13.25 -9.67 -9.79
N ARG A 390 13.16 -9.43 -8.48
CA ARG A 390 13.90 -10.18 -7.49
C ARG A 390 13.49 -11.66 -7.49
N ALA A 391 12.19 -11.95 -7.53
CA ALA A 391 11.68 -13.31 -7.61
C ALA A 391 12.21 -14.05 -8.85
N TRP A 392 12.25 -13.36 -10.00
CA TRP A 392 12.87 -13.89 -11.22
C TRP A 392 14.37 -14.21 -11.03
N LEU A 393 15.14 -13.30 -10.43
CA LEU A 393 16.58 -13.45 -10.24
C LEU A 393 16.93 -14.51 -9.17
N GLU A 394 16.09 -14.66 -8.15
CA GLU A 394 16.20 -15.69 -7.11
C GLU A 394 15.87 -17.09 -7.63
N GLY A 395 15.03 -17.20 -8.67
CA GLY A 395 14.67 -18.47 -9.30
C GLY A 395 15.86 -19.23 -9.93
N TYR A 396 16.98 -18.54 -10.19
CA TYR A 396 18.20 -19.17 -10.69
C TYR A 396 19.02 -19.81 -9.57
N GLY A 397 19.44 -21.06 -9.79
CA GLY A 397 20.40 -21.76 -8.94
C GLY A 397 21.82 -21.20 -9.02
N GLN A 398 22.78 -21.89 -8.39
CA GLN A 398 24.20 -21.53 -8.42
C GLN A 398 24.95 -22.05 -9.67
N ASP A 399 24.24 -22.63 -10.64
CA ASP A 399 24.83 -23.35 -11.78
C ASP A 399 25.32 -22.45 -12.94
N GLY A 400 25.38 -21.13 -12.73
CA GLY A 400 25.99 -20.18 -13.66
C GLY A 400 25.13 -19.82 -14.88
N SER A 401 23.88 -20.30 -14.95
CA SER A 401 22.91 -19.99 -16.03
C SER A 401 22.22 -18.62 -15.89
N ARG A 402 22.53 -17.86 -14.82
CA ARG A 402 21.85 -16.61 -14.48
C ARG A 402 22.21 -15.47 -15.46
N PRO A 403 21.25 -14.63 -15.87
CA PRO A 403 21.52 -13.45 -16.69
C PRO A 403 22.40 -12.44 -15.96
N SER A 404 23.21 -11.70 -16.71
CA SER A 404 23.93 -10.56 -16.16
C SER A 404 22.96 -9.39 -15.91
N VAL A 405 23.03 -8.77 -14.75
CA VAL A 405 22.16 -7.65 -14.37
C VAL A 405 22.98 -6.38 -14.23
N PHE A 406 22.49 -5.29 -14.81
CA PHE A 406 23.05 -3.96 -14.65
C PHE A 406 21.95 -2.96 -14.31
N ILE A 407 22.09 -2.28 -13.16
CA ILE A 407 21.15 -1.27 -12.68
C ILE A 407 21.84 0.10 -12.63
N VAL A 408 21.17 1.14 -13.12
CA VAL A 408 21.61 2.53 -13.00
C VAL A 408 20.44 3.43 -12.61
N GLY A 409 20.78 4.51 -11.91
CA GLY A 409 19.89 5.60 -11.60
C GLY A 409 20.52 6.49 -10.52
N ASP A 410 19.77 7.49 -10.09
CA ASP A 410 20.19 8.45 -9.09
C ASP A 410 19.07 8.69 -8.09
N PRO A 411 19.19 8.21 -6.83
CA PRO A 411 18.18 8.45 -5.79
C PRO A 411 17.84 9.94 -5.60
N LYS A 412 18.79 10.85 -5.88
CA LYS A 412 18.56 12.30 -5.79
C LYS A 412 17.63 12.84 -6.87
N GLN A 413 17.39 12.08 -7.94
CA GLN A 413 16.51 12.45 -9.06
C GLN A 413 15.13 11.80 -8.98
N SER A 414 14.81 11.10 -7.89
CA SER A 414 13.49 10.48 -7.69
C SER A 414 12.39 11.54 -7.54
N ILE A 415 11.58 11.73 -8.58
CA ILE A 415 10.46 12.69 -8.59
C ILE A 415 9.08 12.03 -8.78
N TYR A 416 9.01 10.70 -8.94
CA TYR A 416 7.79 9.97 -9.25
C TYR A 416 7.10 9.31 -8.05
N ARG A 417 7.25 9.85 -6.82
CA ARG A 417 6.61 9.29 -5.60
C ARG A 417 5.08 9.16 -5.71
N PHE A 418 4.43 10.05 -6.47
CA PHE A 418 2.98 9.98 -6.74
C PHE A 418 2.56 8.75 -7.55
N ARG A 419 3.51 8.08 -8.23
CA ARG A 419 3.33 6.77 -8.89
C ARG A 419 3.89 5.61 -8.07
N ARG A 420 4.09 5.81 -6.76
CA ARG A 420 4.64 4.83 -5.80
C ARG A 420 6.11 4.46 -6.01
N ALA A 421 6.87 5.27 -6.74
CA ALA A 421 8.33 5.13 -6.77
C ALA A 421 8.90 5.22 -5.35
N ASP A 422 9.84 4.33 -5.03
CA ASP A 422 10.51 4.32 -3.73
C ASP A 422 12.05 4.27 -3.91
N PRO A 423 12.76 5.39 -3.78
CA PRO A 423 14.21 5.42 -3.95
C PRO A 423 14.96 4.61 -2.90
N ARG A 424 14.32 4.22 -1.77
CA ARG A 424 14.93 3.34 -0.77
C ARG A 424 15.20 1.93 -1.33
N LEU A 425 14.54 1.56 -2.42
CA LEU A 425 14.77 0.29 -3.11
C LEU A 425 16.19 0.17 -3.68
N PHE A 426 16.91 1.27 -3.91
CA PHE A 426 18.32 1.22 -4.32
C PHE A 426 19.19 0.45 -3.34
N THR A 427 19.00 0.68 -2.05
CA THR A 427 19.76 -0.01 -1.00
C THR A 427 19.41 -1.50 -0.99
N SER A 428 18.13 -1.83 -1.12
CA SER A 428 17.67 -3.23 -1.21
C SER A 428 18.25 -3.94 -2.43
N ALA A 429 18.21 -3.30 -3.61
CA ALA A 429 18.75 -3.86 -4.83
C ALA A 429 20.27 -4.03 -4.77
N LYS A 430 21.00 -3.05 -4.21
CA LYS A 430 22.44 -3.16 -3.97
C LYS A 430 22.76 -4.39 -3.11
N GLN A 431 22.14 -4.49 -1.93
CA GLN A 431 22.38 -5.60 -1.00
C GLN A 431 22.07 -6.95 -1.62
N PHE A 432 20.96 -7.05 -2.36
CA PHE A 432 20.57 -8.27 -3.06
C PHE A 432 21.60 -8.67 -4.13
N LEU A 433 22.01 -7.73 -4.99
CA LEU A 433 22.95 -8.02 -6.08
C LEU A 433 24.36 -8.33 -5.57
N GLU A 434 24.82 -7.66 -4.52
CA GLU A 434 26.11 -7.95 -3.88
C GLU A 434 26.13 -9.36 -3.26
N SER A 435 25.07 -9.73 -2.52
CA SER A 435 24.99 -11.03 -1.84
C SER A 435 24.74 -12.20 -2.80
N THR A 436 23.90 -11.98 -3.82
CA THR A 436 23.38 -13.06 -4.66
C THR A 436 24.14 -13.20 -5.97
N MET A 437 24.72 -12.11 -6.48
CA MET A 437 25.34 -12.04 -7.82
C MET A 437 26.78 -11.50 -7.79
N GLN A 438 27.36 -11.26 -6.61
CA GLN A 438 28.69 -10.66 -6.45
C GLN A 438 28.86 -9.35 -7.24
N ALA A 439 27.78 -8.58 -7.35
CA ALA A 439 27.78 -7.36 -8.15
C ALA A 439 28.68 -6.29 -7.55
N GLN A 440 29.25 -5.45 -8.41
CA GLN A 440 30.06 -4.31 -8.00
C GLN A 440 29.21 -3.03 -7.96
N TYR A 441 29.21 -2.36 -6.82
CA TYR A 441 28.65 -1.01 -6.71
C TYR A 441 29.65 0.02 -7.24
N LEU A 442 29.20 0.89 -8.15
CA LEU A 442 30.00 1.95 -8.75
C LEU A 442 29.30 3.29 -8.58
N GLU A 443 30.01 4.27 -8.01
CA GLU A 443 29.56 5.66 -7.93
C GLU A 443 30.25 6.51 -9.00
N LYS A 444 29.54 7.51 -9.53
CA LYS A 444 30.07 8.47 -10.52
C LYS A 444 29.79 9.90 -10.07
N ASN A 445 30.84 10.56 -9.59
CA ASN A 445 30.79 11.94 -9.08
C ASN A 445 31.29 12.99 -10.09
N THR A 446 31.45 12.61 -11.36
CA THR A 446 31.91 13.52 -12.42
C THR A 446 30.77 13.79 -13.40
N THR A 447 30.44 15.06 -13.60
CA THR A 447 29.52 15.48 -14.67
C THR A 447 30.28 15.64 -15.99
N ARG A 448 29.62 15.26 -17.09
CA ARG A 448 30.07 15.55 -18.47
C ARG A 448 29.05 16.40 -19.23
N ARG A 449 28.01 16.87 -18.53
CA ARG A 449 26.87 17.60 -19.11
C ARG A 449 26.93 19.09 -18.80
N ASN A 450 27.46 19.44 -17.63
CA ASN A 450 27.46 20.80 -17.13
C ASN A 450 28.87 21.41 -17.21
N ALA A 451 28.93 22.74 -17.34
CA ALA A 451 30.17 23.49 -17.16
C ALA A 451 30.58 23.54 -15.68
N ASP A 452 31.85 23.79 -15.39
CA ASP A 452 32.42 23.73 -14.03
C ASP A 452 31.69 24.60 -12.98
N ALA A 453 30.98 25.66 -13.41
CA ALA A 453 30.26 26.56 -12.53
C ALA A 453 28.90 26.02 -12.02
N ILE A 454 28.37 24.94 -12.61
CA ILE A 454 27.08 24.30 -12.28
C ILE A 454 27.35 22.93 -11.66
#